data_AF-A0A3S8ZXL9-F1
#
_entry.id   AF-A0A3S8ZXL9-F1
#
_cell.length_a   1.000
_cell.length_b   1.000
_cell.length_c   1.000
_cell.angle_alpha   90.00
_cell.angle_beta   90.00
_cell.angle_gamma   90.00
#
_symmetry.space_group_name_H-M   'P 1'
#
loop_
_entity.id
_entity.type
_entity.pdbx_description
1 polymer ?
#
loop_
_entity_poly.entity_id
_entity_poly.type
_entity_poly.pdbx_seq_one_letter_code
_entity_poly.pdbx_strand_id
1 'polypeptide(L)'
;MSGLTKVADWGNTVMLFTDEYHVPLLSPQLAAIGGTLGELALPVLLVLGLFTRLSAMGLFVLNLVAVVSYYHVLEDIPAALQDHLEWGLLLLVLIAIPLQRWALERLWFRQSQTD
;
A
#
# COMPACT_ATOMS: atom_id res chain seq x y z
N MET A 1 -0.50 9.78 -11.06
CA MET A 1 0.53 10.73 -10.59
C MET A 1 0.07 11.36 -9.26
N SER A 2 -0.13 10.55 -8.20
CA SER A 2 -0.67 11.01 -6.90
C SER A 2 0.43 11.21 -5.85
N GLY A 3 1.35 10.24 -5.69
CA GLY A 3 2.41 10.35 -4.68
C GLY A 3 3.39 11.52 -4.87
N LEU A 4 3.77 11.86 -6.12
CA LEU A 4 4.69 12.98 -6.37
C LEU A 4 4.04 14.35 -6.14
N THR A 5 2.73 14.48 -6.38
CA THR A 5 2.01 15.73 -6.09
C THR A 5 1.82 15.91 -4.59
N LYS A 6 1.69 14.82 -3.81
CA LYS A 6 1.62 14.87 -2.35
C LYS A 6 2.89 15.40 -1.68
N VAL A 7 4.05 15.13 -2.27
CA VAL A 7 5.34 15.65 -1.79
C VAL A 7 5.58 17.09 -2.27
N ALA A 8 5.13 17.42 -3.48
CA ALA A 8 5.33 18.76 -4.05
C ALA A 8 4.47 19.84 -3.38
N ASP A 9 3.27 19.51 -2.91
CA ASP A 9 2.39 20.42 -2.17
C ASP A 9 1.89 19.77 -0.88
N TRP A 10 2.70 19.91 0.17
CA TRP A 10 2.40 19.36 1.48
C TRP A 10 1.17 20.02 2.13
N GLY A 11 0.96 21.31 1.89
CA GLY A 11 -0.20 22.04 2.41
C GLY A 11 -1.51 21.49 1.86
N ASN A 12 -1.55 21.25 0.54
CA ASN A 12 -2.69 20.61 -0.11
C ASN A 12 -2.88 19.16 0.34
N THR A 13 -1.79 18.43 0.61
CA THR A 13 -1.89 17.05 1.10
C THR A 13 -2.56 16.98 2.47
N VAL A 14 -2.18 17.86 3.40
CA VAL A 14 -2.82 17.94 4.72
C VAL A 14 -4.29 18.39 4.60
N MET A 15 -4.59 19.33 3.69
CA MET A 15 -5.97 19.74 3.39
C MET A 15 -6.81 18.56 2.91
N LEU A 16 -6.32 17.77 1.93
CA LEU A 16 -7.04 16.60 1.45
C LEU A 16 -7.33 15.59 2.57
N PHE A 17 -6.43 15.39 3.53
CA PHE A 17 -6.68 14.53 4.70
C PHE A 17 -7.56 15.17 5.78
N THR A 18 -7.86 16.47 5.66
CA THR A 18 -8.72 17.20 6.58
C THR A 18 -10.15 17.29 6.04
N ASP A 19 -10.29 17.62 4.76
CA ASP A 19 -11.58 18.01 4.17
C ASP A 19 -12.18 16.92 3.27
N GLU A 20 -11.33 16.06 2.68
CA GLU A 20 -11.76 15.12 1.64
C GLU A 20 -11.68 13.65 2.12
N TYR A 21 -10.52 13.24 2.65
CA TYR A 21 -10.31 11.93 3.24
C TYR A 21 -10.69 11.96 4.71
N HIS A 22 -11.88 11.48 5.01
CA HIS A 22 -12.36 11.39 6.38
C HIS A 22 -11.73 10.17 7.07
N VAL A 23 -10.67 10.40 7.86
CA VAL A 23 -9.94 9.33 8.57
C VAL A 23 -10.30 9.37 10.08
N PRO A 24 -11.22 8.53 10.57
CA PRO A 24 -11.77 8.67 11.93
C PRO A 24 -10.81 8.29 13.06
N LEU A 25 -9.72 7.56 12.75
CA LEU A 25 -8.82 6.96 13.74
C LEU A 25 -7.51 7.73 13.94
N LEU A 26 -7.09 8.55 12.99
CA LEU A 26 -5.79 9.24 13.00
C LEU A 26 -6.00 10.74 12.76
N SER A 27 -5.12 11.58 13.33
CA SER A 27 -5.10 12.99 12.96
C SER A 27 -4.74 13.14 11.47
N PRO A 28 -5.28 14.16 10.77
CA PRO A 28 -5.01 14.40 9.36
C PRO A 28 -3.50 14.43 9.03
N GLN A 29 -2.67 14.96 9.92
CA GLN A 29 -1.23 15.03 9.73
C GLN A 29 -0.57 13.65 9.77
N LEU A 30 -0.96 12.80 10.72
CA LEU A 30 -0.42 11.43 10.82
C LEU A 30 -0.92 10.56 9.66
N ALA A 31 -2.18 10.73 9.26
CA ALA A 31 -2.75 10.06 8.10
C ALA A 31 -2.04 10.49 6.79
N ALA A 32 -1.75 11.79 6.63
CA ALA A 32 -1.01 12.31 5.49
C ALA A 32 0.41 11.74 5.40
N ILE A 33 1.15 11.73 6.52
CA ILE A 33 2.51 11.19 6.57
C ILE A 33 2.49 9.69 6.29
N GLY A 34 1.68 8.92 7.02
CA GLY A 34 1.60 7.48 6.88
C GLY A 34 1.11 7.04 5.50
N GLY A 35 0.10 7.73 4.97
CA GLY A 35 -0.45 7.50 3.64
C GLY A 35 0.59 7.77 2.55
N THR A 36 1.28 8.91 2.61
CA THR A 36 2.29 9.29 1.61
C THR A 36 3.51 8.37 1.64
N LEU A 37 4.06 8.11 2.84
CA LEU A 37 5.21 7.20 2.98
C LEU A 37 4.85 5.79 2.55
N GLY A 38 3.67 5.32 2.93
CA GLY A 38 3.18 4.00 2.58
C GLY A 38 2.97 3.84 1.07
N GLU A 39 2.34 4.82 0.41
CA GLU A 39 2.11 4.83 -1.05
C GLU A 39 3.41 4.81 -1.85
N LEU A 40 4.49 5.43 -1.34
CA LEU A 40 5.77 5.53 -2.04
C LEU A 40 6.74 4.39 -1.72
N ALA A 41 6.80 3.94 -0.46
CA ALA A 41 7.82 2.97 -0.03
C ALA A 41 7.35 1.52 -0.18
N LEU A 42 6.10 1.20 0.19
CA LEU A 42 5.64 -0.19 0.25
C LEU A 42 5.60 -0.89 -1.13
N PRO A 43 5.20 -0.24 -2.25
CA PRO A 43 5.27 -0.87 -3.56
C PRO A 43 6.71 -1.21 -3.96
N VAL A 44 7.68 -0.34 -3.63
CA VAL A 44 9.09 -0.56 -3.92
C VAL A 44 9.61 -1.77 -3.15
N LEU A 45 9.31 -1.85 -1.84
CA LEU A 45 9.68 -3.01 -1.03
C LEU A 45 9.04 -4.30 -1.56
N LEU A 46 7.77 -4.24 -1.97
CA LEU A 46 7.05 -5.38 -2.53
C LEU A 46 7.69 -5.87 -3.84
N VAL A 47 8.01 -4.97 -4.78
CA VAL A 47 8.65 -5.28 -6.07
C VAL A 47 10.06 -5.83 -5.89
N LEU A 48 10.84 -5.29 -4.94
CA LEU A 48 12.18 -5.79 -4.63
C LEU A 48 12.17 -7.13 -3.88
N GLY A 49 10.99 -7.65 -3.51
CA GLY A 49 10.87 -8.89 -2.77
C GLY A 49 11.26 -8.78 -1.28
N LEU A 50 11.40 -7.55 -0.75
CA LEU A 50 11.76 -7.29 0.64
C LEU A 50 10.52 -7.22 1.52
N PHE A 51 10.53 -7.97 2.64
CA PHE A 51 9.42 -8.03 3.59
C PHE A 51 8.06 -8.22 2.91
N THR A 52 7.99 -9.01 1.83
CA THR A 52 6.83 -9.06 0.90
C THR A 52 5.47 -9.16 1.58
N ARG A 53 5.32 -10.00 2.61
CA ARG A 53 4.07 -10.12 3.36
C ARG A 53 3.72 -8.84 4.12
N LEU A 54 4.69 -8.20 4.80
CA LEU A 54 4.46 -6.94 5.51
C LEU A 54 4.17 -5.80 4.52
N SER A 55 4.91 -5.73 3.41
CA SER A 55 4.68 -4.75 2.35
C SER A 55 3.27 -4.89 1.75
N ALA A 56 2.83 -6.13 1.48
CA ALA A 56 1.48 -6.41 1.01
C ALA A 56 0.40 -6.08 2.06
N MET A 57 0.62 -6.39 3.35
CA MET A 57 -0.28 -6.00 4.44
C MET A 57 -0.44 -4.49 4.54
N GLY A 58 0.66 -3.74 4.48
CA GLY A 58 0.63 -2.28 4.52
C GLY A 58 -0.13 -1.69 3.32
N LEU A 59 0.13 -2.20 2.12
CA LEU A 59 -0.60 -1.79 0.90
C LEU A 59 -2.08 -2.13 0.98
N PHE A 60 -2.43 -3.28 1.54
CA PHE A 60 -3.82 -3.66 1.74
C PHE A 60 -4.54 -2.69 2.69
N VAL A 61 -3.90 -2.32 3.80
CA VAL A 61 -4.44 -1.32 4.73
C VAL A 61 -4.60 0.03 4.05
N LEU A 62 -3.61 0.50 3.28
CA LEU A 62 -3.73 1.76 2.53
C LEU A 62 -4.88 1.73 1.52
N ASN A 63 -5.01 0.63 0.79
CA ASN A 63 -6.08 0.43 -0.18
C ASN A 63 -7.45 0.45 0.51
N LEU A 64 -7.58 -0.22 1.65
CA LEU A 64 -8.81 -0.20 2.45
C LEU A 64 -9.13 1.19 2.99
N VAL A 65 -8.13 1.90 3.52
CA VAL A 65 -8.31 3.28 4.00
C VAL A 65 -8.77 4.19 2.86
N ALA A 66 -8.20 4.07 1.66
CA ALA A 66 -8.63 4.84 0.49
C ALA A 66 -10.10 4.58 0.13
N VAL A 67 -10.54 3.31 0.13
CA VAL A 67 -11.95 2.97 -0.12
C VAL A 67 -12.87 3.55 0.94
N VAL A 68 -12.52 3.39 2.22
CA VAL A 68 -13.37 3.85 3.33
C VAL A 68 -13.42 5.38 3.42
N SER A 69 -12.28 6.06 3.28
CA SER A 69 -12.20 7.52 3.45
C SER A 69 -12.79 8.28 2.25
N TYR A 70 -12.81 7.66 1.07
CA TYR A 70 -13.24 8.28 -0.18
C TYR A 70 -14.45 7.59 -0.83
N TYR A 71 -15.17 6.75 -0.07
CA TYR A 71 -16.29 5.96 -0.58
C TYR A 71 -17.37 6.82 -1.24
N HIS A 72 -17.68 7.97 -0.63
CA HIS A 72 -18.68 8.92 -1.12
C HIS A 72 -18.40 9.48 -2.53
N VAL A 73 -17.16 9.38 -3.03
CA VAL A 73 -16.82 9.68 -4.43
C VAL A 73 -16.68 8.40 -5.25
N LEU A 74 -16.09 7.35 -4.68
CA LEU A 74 -15.85 6.09 -5.38
C LEU A 74 -17.14 5.36 -5.78
N GLU A 75 -18.23 5.52 -5.02
CA GLU A 75 -19.52 4.91 -5.34
C GLU A 75 -20.10 5.41 -6.68
N ASP A 76 -19.81 6.65 -7.04
CA ASP A 76 -20.22 7.27 -8.32
C ASP A 76 -19.25 6.94 -9.47
N ILE A 77 -18.12 6.30 -9.19
CA ILE A 77 -17.09 5.92 -10.18
C ILE A 77 -16.82 4.40 -10.10
N PRO A 78 -17.70 3.55 -10.66
CA PRO A 78 -17.63 2.10 -10.48
C PRO A 78 -16.30 1.46 -10.91
N ALA A 79 -15.65 2.00 -11.95
CA ALA A 79 -14.36 1.50 -12.40
C ALA A 79 -13.25 1.71 -11.35
N ALA A 80 -13.23 2.87 -10.68
CA ALA A 80 -12.23 3.15 -9.64
C ALA A 80 -12.46 2.29 -8.39
N LEU A 81 -13.73 2.08 -8.01
CA LEU A 81 -14.05 1.16 -6.92
C LEU A 81 -13.64 -0.28 -7.26
N GLN A 82 -13.92 -0.73 -8.49
CA GLN A 82 -13.53 -2.05 -8.97
C GLN A 82 -12.00 -2.25 -8.93
N ASP A 83 -11.23 -1.25 -9.36
CA ASP A 83 -9.76 -1.30 -9.26
C ASP A 83 -9.31 -1.55 -7.81
N HIS A 84 -9.87 -0.82 -6.84
CA HIS A 84 -9.54 -1.02 -5.43
C HIS A 84 -9.91 -2.42 -4.92
N LEU A 85 -11.03 -3.00 -5.37
CA LEU A 85 -11.43 -4.36 -5.00
C LEU A 85 -10.47 -5.40 -5.58
N GLU A 86 -10.10 -5.26 -6.85
CA GLU A 86 -9.17 -6.17 -7.53
C GLU A 86 -7.77 -6.12 -6.91
N TRP A 87 -7.23 -4.92 -6.70
CA TRP A 87 -5.95 -4.75 -5.99
C TRP A 87 -6.02 -5.27 -4.56
N GLY A 88 -7.12 -5.05 -3.85
CA GLY A 88 -7.36 -5.59 -2.52
C GLY A 88 -7.30 -7.11 -2.50
N LEU A 89 -7.95 -7.77 -3.45
CA LEU A 89 -7.92 -9.23 -3.58
C LEU A 89 -6.51 -9.75 -3.91
N LEU A 90 -5.80 -9.13 -4.85
CA LEU A 90 -4.43 -9.51 -5.20
C LEU A 90 -3.48 -9.37 -4.00
N LEU A 91 -3.60 -8.28 -3.24
CA LEU A 91 -2.82 -8.08 -2.02
C LEU A 91 -3.15 -9.14 -0.95
N LEU A 92 -4.43 -9.50 -0.77
CA LEU A 92 -4.82 -10.60 0.11
C LEU A 92 -4.20 -11.93 -0.30
N VAL A 93 -4.13 -12.22 -1.61
CA VAL A 93 -3.45 -13.40 -2.12
C VAL A 93 -1.96 -13.39 -1.73
N LEU A 94 -1.27 -12.24 -1.87
CA LEU A 94 0.14 -12.11 -1.48
C LEU A 94 0.37 -12.25 0.04
N ILE A 95 -0.62 -11.87 0.86
CA ILE A 95 -0.58 -12.01 2.32
C ILE A 95 -0.80 -13.47 2.74
N ALA A 96 -1.81 -14.12 2.13
CA ALA A 96 -2.26 -15.47 2.45
C ALA A 96 -1.32 -16.54 1.90
N ILE A 97 -0.77 -16.34 0.70
CA ILE A 97 0.07 -17.31 0.01
C ILE A 97 1.53 -16.86 0.07
N PRO A 98 2.40 -17.56 0.81
CA PRO A 98 3.81 -17.21 0.87
C PRO A 98 4.50 -17.48 -0.47
N LEU A 99 4.83 -16.42 -1.21
CA LEU A 99 5.66 -16.48 -2.43
C LEU A 99 7.14 -16.81 -2.14
N GLN A 100 7.52 -16.93 -0.86
CA GLN A 100 8.91 -16.97 -0.40
C GLN A 100 9.67 -18.27 -0.69
N ARG A 101 9.09 -19.23 -1.42
CA ARG A 101 9.77 -20.49 -1.73
C ARG A 101 10.96 -20.38 -2.73
N TRP A 102 11.26 -19.19 -3.28
CA TRP A 102 12.14 -19.13 -4.47
C TRP A 102 13.24 -18.07 -4.54
N ALA A 103 13.26 -16.97 -3.77
CA ALA A 103 14.15 -15.84 -4.15
C ALA A 103 15.53 -15.79 -3.46
N LEU A 104 15.68 -16.11 -2.17
CA LEU A 104 16.95 -15.88 -1.45
C LEU A 104 17.44 -17.06 -0.60
N GLU A 105 16.55 -17.88 -0.05
CA GLU A 105 16.96 -19.08 0.72
C GLU A 105 17.75 -20.08 -0.13
N ARG A 106 17.49 -20.12 -1.44
CA ARG A 106 18.15 -21.05 -2.35
C ARG A 106 19.63 -20.75 -2.58
N LEU A 107 20.06 -19.49 -2.41
CA LEU A 107 21.47 -19.12 -2.61
C LEU A 107 22.33 -19.48 -1.39
N TRP A 108 21.76 -19.39 -0.18
CA TRP A 108 22.43 -19.78 1.06
C TRP A 108 22.57 -21.30 1.18
N PHE A 109 21.51 -22.07 0.89
CA PHE A 109 21.54 -23.54 0.96
C PHE A 109 22.31 -24.22 -0.19
N ARG A 110 22.70 -23.49 -1.23
CA ARG A 110 23.54 -24.01 -2.32
C ARG A 110 25.04 -23.96 -1.98
N GLN A 111 25.46 -23.01 -1.15
CA GLN A 111 26.86 -22.87 -0.73
C GLN A 111 27.22 -23.86 0.38
N SER A 112 26.28 -24.26 1.23
CA SER A 112 26.52 -25.20 2.34
C SER A 112 26.52 -26.69 1.94
N GLN A 113 26.43 -27.02 0.65
CA GLN A 113 26.46 -28.39 0.13
C GLN A 113 27.62 -28.64 -0.84
N THR A 114 28.52 -27.67 -1.00
CA THR A 114 29.73 -27.77 -1.84
C THR A 114 31.02 -27.89 -1.02
N ASP A 115 30.91 -28.06 0.30
CA ASP A 115 32.01 -28.40 1.22
C ASP A 115 31.83 -29.84 1.74
#